data_AF-A0A1W9VIY3-F1
#
_entry.id   AF-A0A1W9VIY3-F1
#
_cell.length_a   1.000
_cell.length_b   1.000
_cell.length_c   1.000
_cell.angle_alpha   90.00
_cell.angle_beta   90.00
_cell.angle_gamma   90.00
#
_symmetry.space_group_name_H-M   'P 1'
#
loop_
_entity.id
_entity.type
_entity.pdbx_description
1 polymer ?
#
loop_
_entity_poly.entity_id
_entity_poly.type
_entity_poly.pdbx_seq_one_letter_code
_entity_poly.pdbx_strand_id
1 'polypeptide(L)'
;MPAQPNLSEIIINGPFWQAEAILIQLDKPDPHWAWRNIFLDNNPRLTFGAEDVLRPGVMLVLCAVQSVRVHTYTWTRSRPFEAGDNFSETALKKALEQGELSLLLLQADIEAWPEGDGPLPEFTCLAGDIGLSLFNSNATRDEEIYQSLGLEQLYKNDEQNDEIARFRKGAAQLLSAITAHSSGLSLLGSVELPWIPDDPHKGVFQLAREYSAVLEVEPSFRLTIELERLTSSEREKFKETWQAFDEAINPFKTSPLSAEKAAPVWVTLELTDPLDDPRLFWEIESWTSEPQLKLEPDAVSLILSDQHPDDEENPASSLGRVSLSDVSLNKDNGNIKVSIEAGLSQENAGQFQYSATKKDTNSWEVSFVLSKLKLAFDPVQTPQLLRDT
;
A
#
# COMPACT_ATOMS: atom_id res chain seq x y z
N MET A 1 -5.49 -5.02 50.15
CA MET A 1 -5.67 -5.36 48.73
C MET A 1 -4.45 -4.84 48.00
N PRO A 2 -3.78 -5.63 47.15
CA PRO A 2 -2.77 -5.06 46.26
C PRO A 2 -3.45 -3.98 45.42
N ALA A 3 -2.80 -2.83 45.29
CA ALA A 3 -3.30 -1.74 44.48
C ALA A 3 -3.36 -2.18 43.01
N GLN A 4 -4.38 -1.68 42.30
CA GLN A 4 -4.57 -1.97 40.89
C GLN A 4 -3.68 -1.01 40.09
N PRO A 5 -2.99 -1.50 39.04
CA PRO A 5 -2.19 -0.62 38.18
C PRO A 5 -3.05 0.51 37.63
N ASN A 6 -2.45 1.69 37.47
CA ASN A 6 -3.13 2.83 36.87
C ASN A 6 -3.38 2.55 35.38
N LEU A 7 -4.58 2.05 35.06
CA LEU A 7 -4.96 1.60 33.72
C LEU A 7 -5.24 2.74 32.74
N SER A 8 -5.08 3.99 33.15
CA SER A 8 -5.57 5.11 32.36
C SER A 8 -4.77 5.35 31.10
N GLU A 9 -3.45 5.10 31.08
CA GLU A 9 -2.57 5.48 29.97
C GLU A 9 -1.82 4.27 29.41
N ILE A 10 -1.84 4.09 28.09
CA ILE A 10 -1.16 3.01 27.39
C ILE A 10 -0.37 3.51 26.18
N ILE A 11 0.69 2.78 25.82
CA ILE A 11 1.48 2.98 24.61
C ILE A 11 1.12 1.90 23.61
N ILE A 12 0.79 2.29 22.38
CA ILE A 12 0.39 1.39 21.30
C ILE A 12 1.37 1.56 20.14
N ASN A 13 2.00 0.48 19.71
CA ASN A 13 2.93 0.41 18.61
C ASN A 13 2.25 -0.19 17.37
N GLY A 14 2.42 0.49 16.24
CA GLY A 14 2.25 -0.08 14.91
C GLY A 14 3.60 -0.44 14.28
N PRO A 15 3.63 -0.71 12.97
CA PRO A 15 4.86 -1.15 12.27
C PRO A 15 5.95 -0.07 12.18
N PHE A 16 5.56 1.20 12.15
CA PHE A 16 6.46 2.36 12.09
C PHE A 16 5.88 3.61 12.76
N TRP A 17 4.80 3.44 13.51
CA TRP A 17 4.12 4.50 14.24
C TRP A 17 3.91 4.08 15.70
N GLN A 18 3.74 5.06 16.58
CA GLN A 18 3.45 4.85 17.99
C GLN A 18 2.35 5.82 18.43
N ALA A 19 1.48 5.38 19.33
CA ALA A 19 0.40 6.19 19.86
C ALA A 19 0.36 6.12 21.40
N GLU A 20 -0.02 7.23 22.02
CA GLU A 20 -0.36 7.28 23.44
C GLU A 20 -1.87 7.41 23.56
N ALA A 21 -2.51 6.56 24.35
CA ALA A 21 -3.96 6.51 24.44
C ALA A 21 -4.45 6.37 25.88
N ILE A 22 -5.64 6.90 26.12
CA ILE A 22 -6.35 6.77 27.38
C ILE A 22 -7.43 5.70 27.27
N LEU A 23 -7.45 4.73 28.18
CA LEU A 23 -8.49 3.70 28.21
C LEU A 23 -9.83 4.30 28.66
N ILE A 24 -10.91 4.00 27.92
CA ILE A 24 -12.26 4.41 28.31
C ILE A 24 -12.85 3.37 29.25
N GLN A 25 -13.10 3.80 30.48
CA GLN A 25 -13.68 2.98 31.54
C GLN A 25 -15.21 3.16 31.57
N LEU A 26 -15.97 2.07 31.69
CA LEU A 26 -17.44 2.11 31.81
C LEU A 26 -17.88 2.09 33.30
N ASP A 27 -19.00 2.74 33.64
CA ASP A 27 -19.53 2.88 35.01
C ASP A 27 -19.83 1.57 35.77
N LYS A 28 -20.22 0.51 35.05
CA LYS A 28 -20.80 -0.72 35.63
C LYS A 28 -20.07 -1.96 35.18
N PRO A 29 -19.04 -2.33 35.93
CA PRO A 29 -17.97 -2.91 35.17
C PRO A 29 -17.63 -4.17 35.96
N ASP A 30 -18.41 -5.20 35.66
CA ASP A 30 -18.16 -6.55 36.15
C ASP A 30 -16.67 -6.85 35.92
N PRO A 31 -15.98 -7.59 36.82
CA PRO A 31 -14.63 -7.29 37.34
C PRO A 31 -13.46 -7.09 36.35
N HIS A 32 -13.67 -7.10 35.04
CA HIS A 32 -12.69 -6.86 33.96
C HIS A 32 -13.23 -5.90 32.88
N TRP A 33 -13.00 -4.59 33.00
CA TRP A 33 -13.85 -3.60 32.30
C TRP A 33 -13.17 -2.39 31.63
N ALA A 34 -11.84 -2.30 31.63
CA ALA A 34 -11.12 -1.40 30.74
C ALA A 34 -10.65 -2.09 29.43
N TRP A 35 -10.73 -3.43 29.40
CA TRP A 35 -10.35 -4.29 28.29
C TRP A 35 -11.16 -5.58 28.35
N ARG A 36 -11.45 -6.18 27.20
CA ARG A 36 -11.96 -7.55 27.14
C ARG A 36 -10.86 -8.44 26.58
N ASN A 37 -10.26 -9.27 27.44
CA ASN A 37 -9.44 -10.38 26.97
C ASN A 37 -10.33 -11.26 26.07
N ILE A 38 -9.97 -11.35 24.80
CA ILE A 38 -10.76 -12.13 23.83
C ILE A 38 -10.56 -13.64 24.10
N PHE A 39 -9.43 -13.99 24.72
CA PHE A 39 -9.10 -15.34 25.14
C PHE A 39 -9.04 -15.40 26.66
N LEU A 40 -9.85 -16.29 27.25
CA LEU A 40 -9.85 -16.58 28.69
C LEU A 40 -8.66 -17.46 29.12
N ASP A 41 -7.88 -17.97 28.15
CA ASP A 41 -6.84 -18.95 28.40
C ASP A 41 -5.47 -18.27 28.47
N ASN A 42 -5.00 -18.03 29.70
CA ASN A 42 -3.66 -17.52 29.99
C ASN A 42 -2.57 -18.61 29.89
N ASN A 43 -2.91 -19.85 29.51
CA ASN A 43 -1.91 -20.88 29.32
C ASN A 43 -1.23 -20.73 27.95
N PRO A 44 0.11 -20.71 27.88
CA PRO A 44 0.81 -20.78 26.62
C PRO A 44 0.41 -22.09 25.91
N ARG A 45 -0.20 -21.97 24.73
CA ARG A 45 -0.57 -23.12 23.89
C ARG A 45 0.68 -23.69 23.24
N LEU A 46 1.49 -24.40 24.04
CA LEU A 46 2.74 -25.04 23.62
C LEU A 46 2.53 -26.18 22.60
N THR A 47 1.29 -26.57 22.31
CA THR A 47 0.95 -27.80 21.56
C THR A 47 0.25 -27.58 20.22
N PHE A 48 -0.04 -26.34 19.81
CA PHE A 48 -0.60 -26.08 18.48
C PHE A 48 0.45 -25.41 17.61
N GLY A 49 0.95 -26.16 16.62
CA GLY A 49 1.78 -25.63 15.54
C GLY A 49 1.15 -24.34 15.00
N ALA A 50 2.01 -23.36 14.76
CA ALA A 50 1.69 -21.94 14.64
C ALA A 50 0.86 -21.56 13.39
N GLU A 51 -0.37 -22.05 13.31
CA GLU A 51 -1.36 -21.62 12.34
C GLU A 51 -2.67 -21.30 13.11
N ASP A 52 -2.96 -20.00 13.22
CA ASP A 52 -4.30 -19.42 13.42
C ASP A 52 -5.03 -19.50 14.76
N VAL A 53 -4.38 -19.20 15.89
CA VAL A 53 -5.15 -18.69 17.05
C VAL A 53 -4.38 -17.58 17.79
N LEU A 54 -5.02 -16.42 17.92
CA LEU A 54 -4.59 -15.27 18.72
C LEU A 54 -4.01 -15.71 20.09
N ARG A 55 -2.84 -15.15 20.45
CA ARG A 55 -2.06 -15.57 21.63
C ARG A 55 -2.68 -15.08 22.94
N PRO A 56 -2.36 -15.71 24.10
CA PRO A 56 -2.59 -15.09 25.41
C PRO A 56 -2.02 -13.65 25.42
N GLY A 57 -2.74 -12.68 25.99
CA GLY A 57 -2.36 -11.25 25.96
C GLY A 57 -2.98 -10.43 24.82
N VAL A 58 -3.95 -10.97 24.07
CA VAL A 58 -4.74 -10.22 23.08
C VAL A 58 -6.05 -9.67 23.69
N MET A 59 -6.28 -8.37 23.53
CA MET A 59 -7.39 -7.62 24.13
C MET A 59 -8.14 -6.77 23.09
N LEU A 60 -9.45 -6.67 23.26
CA LEU A 60 -10.24 -5.60 22.63
C LEU A 60 -10.32 -4.40 23.59
N VAL A 61 -9.93 -3.23 23.08
CA VAL A 61 -9.75 -2.02 23.88
C VAL A 61 -10.47 -0.84 23.23
N LEU A 62 -11.27 -0.13 24.04
CA LEU A 62 -11.85 1.15 23.66
C LEU A 62 -11.02 2.27 24.28
N CYS A 63 -10.46 3.15 23.46
CA CYS A 63 -9.53 4.18 23.92
C CYS A 63 -9.72 5.52 23.21
N ALA A 64 -9.29 6.59 23.87
CA ALA A 64 -9.12 7.91 23.30
C ALA A 64 -7.63 8.17 23.08
N VAL A 65 -7.20 8.14 21.82
CA VAL A 65 -5.80 8.37 21.44
C VAL A 65 -5.45 9.85 21.61
N GLN A 66 -4.44 10.15 22.41
CA GLN A 66 -3.99 11.51 22.74
C GLN A 66 -2.91 12.02 21.80
N SER A 67 -2.00 11.14 21.40
CA SER A 67 -0.95 11.46 20.45
C SER A 67 -0.66 10.28 19.51
N VAL A 68 -0.24 10.59 18.29
CA VAL A 68 0.30 9.62 17.33
C VAL A 68 1.59 10.18 16.77
N ARG A 69 2.64 9.37 16.72
CA ARG A 69 3.93 9.69 16.13
C ARG A 69 4.21 8.74 14.98
N VAL A 70 4.49 9.30 13.81
CA VAL A 70 4.95 8.60 12.61
C VAL A 70 6.27 9.26 12.21
N HIS A 71 7.38 8.53 12.27
CA HIS A 71 8.70 9.10 11.97
C HIS A 71 8.98 10.38 12.82
N THR A 72 9.23 11.52 12.18
CA THR A 72 9.44 12.84 12.81
C THR A 72 8.14 13.63 13.04
N TYR A 73 7.01 13.11 12.56
CA TYR A 73 5.71 13.76 12.63
C TYR A 73 4.93 13.30 13.86
N THR A 74 4.40 14.26 14.64
CA THR A 74 3.61 13.95 15.86
C THR A 74 2.30 14.73 15.88
N TRP A 75 1.18 14.01 15.76
CA TRP A 75 -0.17 14.53 15.97
C TRP A 75 -0.48 14.49 17.47
N THR A 76 -0.98 15.60 18.02
CA THR A 76 -1.40 15.69 19.42
C THR A 76 -2.78 16.32 19.50
N ARG A 77 -3.67 15.72 20.30
CA ARG A 77 -5.03 16.26 20.48
C ARG A 77 -4.97 17.67 21.03
N SER A 78 -5.75 18.55 20.42
CA SER A 78 -5.87 19.96 20.81
C SER A 78 -6.48 20.11 22.20
N ARG A 79 -7.34 19.17 22.56
CA ARG A 79 -8.02 19.11 23.85
C ARG A 79 -7.91 17.68 24.37
N PRO A 80 -7.52 17.49 25.64
CA PRO A 80 -7.56 16.17 26.24
C PRO A 80 -8.99 15.64 26.15
N PHE A 81 -9.12 14.35 25.84
CA PHE A 81 -10.43 13.72 25.83
C PHE A 81 -10.93 13.64 27.27
N GLU A 82 -11.97 14.40 27.59
CA GLU A 82 -12.66 14.29 28.87
C GLU A 82 -13.54 13.04 28.82
N ALA A 83 -13.01 11.93 29.35
CA ALA A 83 -13.83 10.75 29.60
C ALA A 83 -14.90 11.15 30.62
N GLY A 84 -16.12 11.43 30.15
CA GLY A 84 -17.26 11.59 31.04
C GLY A 84 -17.53 10.26 31.74
N ASP A 85 -17.89 10.31 33.02
CA ASP A 85 -18.13 9.11 33.83
C ASP A 85 -19.18 8.17 33.17
N ASN A 86 -20.15 8.74 32.43
CA ASN A 86 -21.27 8.00 31.82
C ASN A 86 -21.41 8.22 30.30
N PHE A 87 -20.80 7.36 29.48
CA PHE A 87 -21.12 7.32 28.05
C PHE A 87 -22.36 6.47 27.75
N SER A 88 -23.38 7.08 27.13
CA SER A 88 -24.48 6.32 26.53
C SER A 88 -24.01 5.54 25.29
N GLU A 89 -24.67 4.42 24.95
CA GLU A 89 -24.33 3.64 23.74
C GLU A 89 -24.37 4.51 22.46
N THR A 90 -25.36 5.40 22.35
CA THR A 90 -25.46 6.35 21.23
C THR A 90 -24.30 7.34 21.20
N ALA A 91 -23.83 7.80 22.36
CA ALA A 91 -22.68 8.68 22.45
C ALA A 91 -21.37 7.95 22.07
N LEU A 92 -21.20 6.69 22.50
CA LEU A 92 -20.05 5.86 22.12
C LEU A 92 -20.02 5.60 20.61
N LYS A 93 -21.15 5.21 20.02
CA LYS A 93 -21.26 5.00 18.57
C LYS A 93 -20.91 6.26 17.80
N LYS A 94 -21.48 7.39 18.21
CA LYS A 94 -21.19 8.67 17.60
C LYS A 94 -19.71 9.04 17.73
N ALA A 95 -19.11 8.84 18.90
CA ALA A 95 -17.69 9.14 19.13
C ALA A 95 -16.77 8.23 18.29
N LEU A 96 -17.11 6.95 18.11
CA LEU A 96 -16.41 6.03 17.21
C LEU A 96 -16.54 6.46 15.75
N GLU A 97 -17.76 6.78 15.29
CA GLU A 97 -18.03 7.24 13.91
C GLU A 97 -17.33 8.58 13.60
N GLN A 98 -17.11 9.41 14.62
CA GLN A 98 -16.43 10.69 14.50
C GLN A 98 -14.90 10.60 14.66
N GLY A 99 -14.36 9.43 15.01
CA GLY A 99 -12.93 9.21 15.27
C GLY A 99 -12.47 9.70 16.66
N GLU A 100 -13.38 10.16 17.52
CA GLU A 100 -13.08 10.62 18.90
C GLU A 100 -12.64 9.48 19.80
N LEU A 101 -13.08 8.26 19.49
CA LEU A 101 -12.65 7.03 20.10
C LEU A 101 -12.17 6.05 19.04
N SER A 102 -11.25 5.17 19.43
CA SER A 102 -10.79 4.04 18.63
C SER A 102 -11.08 2.74 19.36
N LEU A 103 -11.68 1.79 18.64
CA LEU A 103 -11.84 0.41 19.08
C LEU A 103 -10.72 -0.42 18.46
N LEU A 104 -9.76 -0.86 19.28
CA LEU A 104 -8.53 -1.48 18.84
C LEU A 104 -8.41 -2.91 19.37
N LEU A 105 -7.89 -3.79 18.52
CA LEU A 105 -7.41 -5.11 18.92
C LEU A 105 -5.92 -4.99 19.21
N LEU A 106 -5.54 -5.19 20.47
CA LEU A 106 -4.19 -4.97 20.98
C LEU A 106 -3.57 -6.27 21.48
N GLN A 107 -2.26 -6.41 21.36
CA GLN A 107 -1.50 -7.52 21.93
C GLN A 107 -0.38 -7.00 22.85
N ALA A 108 -0.27 -7.54 24.05
CA ALA A 108 0.87 -7.33 24.94
C ALA A 108 1.66 -8.63 25.13
N ASP A 109 2.96 -8.50 25.43
CA ASP A 109 3.74 -9.63 25.93
C ASP A 109 3.23 -10.03 27.32
N ILE A 110 2.92 -11.32 27.51
CA ILE A 110 2.39 -11.85 28.77
C ILE A 110 3.41 -11.73 29.91
N GLU A 111 4.71 -11.77 29.61
CA GLU A 111 5.78 -11.67 30.60
C GLU A 111 6.08 -10.23 31.03
N ALA A 112 5.64 -9.24 30.22
CA ALA A 112 5.85 -7.83 30.48
C ALA A 112 4.80 -7.21 31.43
N TRP A 113 3.81 -7.99 31.88
CA TRP A 113 2.79 -7.51 32.79
C TRP A 113 3.33 -7.31 34.20
N PRO A 114 3.05 -6.17 34.85
CA PRO A 114 3.52 -5.94 36.21
C PRO A 114 2.75 -6.81 37.21
N GLU A 115 3.44 -7.33 38.23
CA GLU A 115 2.83 -8.04 39.37
C GLU A 115 2.11 -7.10 40.37
N GLY A 116 2.09 -5.79 40.11
CA GLY A 116 1.53 -4.74 40.98
C GLY A 116 1.35 -3.39 40.26
N ASP A 117 1.57 -2.25 40.95
CA ASP A 117 1.40 -0.88 40.40
C ASP A 117 2.48 -0.43 39.41
N GLY A 118 3.08 -1.38 38.68
CA GLY A 118 4.11 -1.09 37.68
C GLY A 118 3.53 -0.47 36.40
N PRO A 119 4.40 0.08 35.52
CA PRO A 119 3.97 0.54 34.22
C PRO A 119 3.35 -0.61 33.43
N LEU A 120 2.28 -0.32 32.69
CA LEU A 120 1.69 -1.27 31.76
C LEU A 120 2.69 -1.60 30.65
N PRO A 121 2.62 -2.81 30.06
CA PRO A 121 3.42 -3.15 28.90
C PRO A 121 3.05 -2.25 27.71
N GLU A 122 3.95 -2.12 26.75
CA GLU A 122 3.60 -1.59 25.45
C GLU A 122 2.73 -2.61 24.68
N PHE A 123 1.77 -2.09 23.93
CA PHE A 123 0.83 -2.90 23.16
C PHE A 123 1.16 -2.83 21.67
N THR A 124 0.98 -3.91 20.93
CA THR A 124 1.03 -3.94 19.46
C THR A 124 -0.39 -3.86 18.92
N CYS A 125 -0.64 -2.95 17.97
CA CYS A 125 -1.91 -2.88 17.27
C CYS A 125 -2.04 -4.04 16.28
N LEU A 126 -3.07 -4.87 16.44
CA LEU A 126 -3.39 -5.99 15.54
C LEU A 126 -4.51 -5.62 14.56
N ALA A 127 -5.48 -4.81 14.99
CA ALA A 127 -6.58 -4.35 14.15
C ALA A 127 -7.25 -3.10 14.74
N GLY A 128 -8.02 -2.40 13.91
CA GLY A 128 -8.69 -1.16 14.25
C GLY A 128 -7.99 0.07 13.69
N ASP A 129 -8.72 1.18 13.65
CA ASP A 129 -8.31 2.40 12.99
C ASP A 129 -8.17 3.54 14.02
N ILE A 130 -7.15 4.37 13.85
CA ILE A 130 -6.93 5.61 14.59
C ILE A 130 -6.96 6.75 13.58
N GLY A 131 -8.04 7.54 13.60
CA GLY A 131 -8.16 8.69 12.72
C GLY A 131 -7.39 9.90 13.26
N LEU A 132 -6.54 10.52 12.43
CA LEU A 132 -5.66 11.64 12.82
C LEU A 132 -6.30 13.05 12.68
N SER A 133 -7.57 13.12 12.29
CA SER A 133 -8.34 14.38 12.07
C SER A 133 -8.56 15.23 13.32
N LEU A 134 -8.65 14.60 14.50
CA LEU A 134 -8.99 15.28 15.76
C LEU A 134 -7.78 15.83 16.50
N PHE A 135 -6.61 15.69 15.91
CA PHE A 135 -5.39 16.22 16.43
C PHE A 135 -5.21 17.62 15.88
N ASN A 136 -4.40 18.47 16.54
CA ASN A 136 -4.00 19.73 15.92
C ASN A 136 -3.20 19.39 14.64
N SER A 137 -3.88 19.29 13.50
CA SER A 137 -3.23 19.23 12.21
C SER A 137 -2.53 20.58 12.04
N ASN A 138 -1.22 20.53 11.93
CA ASN A 138 -0.53 21.63 11.30
C ASN A 138 -0.72 21.36 9.80
N ALA A 139 -1.59 22.10 9.11
CA ALA A 139 -1.90 21.86 7.70
C ALA A 139 -0.63 21.72 6.84
N THR A 140 0.45 22.44 7.19
CA THR A 140 1.77 22.31 6.56
C THR A 140 2.38 20.91 6.71
N ARG A 141 2.18 20.26 7.85
CA ARG A 141 2.70 18.91 8.13
C ARG A 141 1.98 17.84 7.33
N ASP A 142 0.65 17.89 7.28
CA ASP A 142 -0.10 16.92 6.52
C ASP A 142 0.27 17.10 5.04
N GLU A 143 0.37 18.34 4.54
CA GLU A 143 0.88 18.63 3.20
C GLU A 143 2.31 18.07 2.97
N GLU A 144 3.24 18.24 3.91
CA GLU A 144 4.60 17.67 3.84
C GLU A 144 4.59 16.14 3.70
N ILE A 145 3.71 15.44 4.43
CA ILE A 145 3.57 13.98 4.34
C ILE A 145 3.06 13.59 2.96
N TYR A 146 1.96 14.19 2.48
CA TYR A 146 1.44 13.89 1.15
C TYR A 146 2.51 14.11 0.08
N GLN A 147 3.23 15.24 0.13
CA GLN A 147 4.32 15.54 -0.80
C GLN A 147 5.46 14.53 -0.72
N SER A 148 5.88 14.11 0.47
CA SER A 148 6.93 13.09 0.65
C SER A 148 6.56 11.73 0.07
N LEU A 149 5.25 11.46 -0.04
CA LEU A 149 4.70 10.23 -0.58
C LEU A 149 4.29 10.36 -2.06
N GLY A 150 4.56 11.50 -2.70
CA GLY A 150 4.17 11.74 -4.10
C GLY A 150 2.65 11.79 -4.30
N LEU A 151 1.92 12.10 -3.22
CA LEU A 151 0.48 12.27 -3.21
C LEU A 151 0.11 13.74 -3.11
N GLU A 152 -1.10 14.06 -3.55
CA GLU A 152 -1.75 15.34 -3.29
C GLU A 152 -2.98 15.14 -2.40
N GLN A 153 -3.23 16.11 -1.53
CA GLN A 153 -4.50 16.17 -0.80
C GLN A 153 -5.64 16.49 -1.77
N LEU A 154 -6.83 15.91 -1.54
CA LEU A 154 -7.99 16.18 -2.40
C LEU A 154 -8.44 17.65 -2.34
N TYR A 155 -8.30 18.26 -1.17
CA TYR A 155 -8.53 19.68 -0.92
C TYR A 155 -7.40 20.25 -0.05
N LYS A 156 -7.18 21.56 -0.16
CA LYS A 156 -6.23 22.29 0.71
C LYS A 156 -6.71 22.45 2.16
N ASN A 157 -7.93 22.05 2.47
CA ASN A 157 -8.52 22.15 3.80
C ASN A 157 -8.66 20.74 4.39
N ASP A 158 -7.91 20.47 5.46
CA ASP A 158 -7.93 19.21 6.21
C ASP A 158 -9.35 18.80 6.63
N GLU A 159 -10.17 19.75 7.10
CA GLU A 159 -11.55 19.47 7.54
C GLU A 159 -12.40 18.89 6.41
N GLN A 160 -12.21 19.36 5.17
CA GLN A 160 -12.94 18.87 4.00
C GLN A 160 -12.45 17.49 3.56
N ASN A 161 -11.15 17.23 3.66
CA ASN A 161 -10.60 15.90 3.39
C ASN A 161 -11.16 14.88 4.38
N ASP A 162 -11.22 15.22 5.67
CA ASP A 162 -11.77 14.38 6.72
C ASP A 162 -13.28 14.20 6.64
N GLU A 163 -13.98 15.22 6.17
CA GLU A 163 -15.41 15.15 5.88
C GLU A 163 -15.67 14.13 4.76
N ILE A 164 -14.95 14.20 3.63
CA ILE A 164 -15.05 13.18 2.58
C ILE A 164 -14.73 11.80 3.13
N ALA A 165 -13.61 11.66 3.84
CA ALA A 165 -13.16 10.39 4.40
C ALA A 165 -14.27 9.68 5.21
N ARG A 166 -14.98 10.44 6.04
CA ARG A 166 -16.08 9.94 6.88
C ARG A 166 -17.40 9.72 6.14
N PHE A 167 -17.67 10.44 5.05
CA PHE A 167 -18.90 10.30 4.25
C PHE A 167 -18.84 9.21 3.18
N ARG A 168 -17.67 8.62 2.96
CA ARG A 168 -17.53 7.38 2.18
C ARG A 168 -18.38 6.27 2.82
N LYS A 169 -18.90 5.34 2.00
CA LYS A 169 -19.86 4.32 2.44
C LYS A 169 -19.22 2.93 2.46
N GLY A 170 -19.67 2.11 3.41
CA GLY A 170 -19.26 0.70 3.50
C GLY A 170 -17.78 0.56 3.85
N ALA A 171 -17.10 -0.40 3.24
CA ALA A 171 -15.67 -0.66 3.49
C ALA A 171 -14.75 0.52 3.11
N ALA A 172 -15.22 1.44 2.25
CA ALA A 172 -14.47 2.63 1.87
C ALA A 172 -14.49 3.74 2.93
N GLN A 173 -15.31 3.62 3.98
CA GLN A 173 -15.37 4.61 5.06
C GLN A 173 -14.07 4.64 5.85
N LEU A 174 -13.55 5.84 6.08
CA LEU A 174 -12.36 6.10 6.88
C LEU A 174 -12.73 6.97 8.09
N LEU A 175 -11.96 6.86 9.18
CA LEU A 175 -12.12 7.75 10.33
C LEU A 175 -11.64 9.18 10.04
N SER A 176 -10.68 9.31 9.13
CA SER A 176 -10.09 10.58 8.68
C SER A 176 -9.28 10.39 7.40
N ALA A 177 -8.83 11.49 6.80
CA ALA A 177 -8.03 11.48 5.58
C ALA A 177 -6.69 10.75 5.77
N ILE A 178 -6.08 10.84 6.95
CA ILE A 178 -4.93 10.02 7.34
C ILE A 178 -5.36 9.14 8.51
N THR A 179 -5.27 7.82 8.37
CA THR A 179 -5.67 6.85 9.40
C THR A 179 -4.50 5.91 9.70
N ALA A 180 -4.17 5.70 10.97
CA ALA A 180 -3.19 4.71 11.40
C ALA A 180 -3.85 3.39 11.79
N HIS A 181 -3.28 2.27 11.36
CA HIS A 181 -3.78 0.92 11.63
C HIS A 181 -2.63 -0.10 11.67
N SER A 182 -2.94 -1.37 11.91
CA SER A 182 -1.94 -2.41 12.19
C SER A 182 -0.96 -2.70 11.05
N SER A 183 -1.35 -2.44 9.80
CA SER A 183 -0.48 -2.62 8.63
C SER A 183 0.23 -1.34 8.18
N GLY A 184 -0.02 -0.20 8.82
CA GLY A 184 0.66 1.07 8.50
C GLY A 184 -0.27 2.28 8.57
N LEU A 185 -0.28 3.07 7.49
CA LEU A 185 -1.17 4.23 7.32
C LEU A 185 -2.03 4.10 6.07
N SER A 186 -3.29 4.51 6.14
CA SER A 186 -4.15 4.78 4.98
C SER A 186 -4.22 6.30 4.76
N LEU A 187 -4.03 6.75 3.52
CA LEU A 187 -4.10 8.15 3.12
C LEU A 187 -5.11 8.33 1.99
N LEU A 188 -6.08 9.21 2.19
CA LEU A 188 -7.04 9.63 1.16
C LEU A 188 -6.47 10.81 0.37
N GLY A 189 -6.08 10.56 -0.87
CA GLY A 189 -5.46 11.58 -1.71
C GLY A 189 -5.65 11.34 -3.20
N SER A 190 -4.81 11.98 -3.99
CA SER A 190 -4.68 11.74 -5.41
C SER A 190 -3.23 11.56 -5.85
N VAL A 191 -3.04 10.82 -6.94
CA VAL A 191 -1.74 10.62 -7.56
C VAL A 191 -1.78 10.92 -9.05
N GLU A 192 -0.70 11.49 -9.59
CA GLU A 192 -0.51 11.59 -11.04
C GLU A 192 0.11 10.30 -11.58
N LEU A 193 -0.45 9.75 -12.65
CA LEU A 193 0.12 8.59 -13.34
C LEU A 193 0.79 9.06 -14.63
N PRO A 194 2.00 8.57 -14.97
CA PRO A 194 2.77 9.06 -16.12
C PRO A 194 2.05 8.97 -17.47
N TRP A 195 1.10 8.04 -17.62
CA TRP A 195 0.34 7.82 -18.86
C TRP A 195 -0.99 8.58 -18.90
N ILE A 196 -1.41 9.20 -17.78
CA ILE A 196 -2.59 10.08 -17.70
C ILE A 196 -2.23 11.31 -16.86
N PRO A 197 -1.39 12.22 -17.40
CA PRO A 197 -0.84 13.33 -16.62
C PRO A 197 -1.86 14.42 -16.24
N ASP A 198 -2.98 14.53 -16.97
CA ASP A 198 -3.95 15.62 -16.80
C ASP A 198 -5.20 15.21 -15.96
N ASP A 199 -5.19 14.02 -15.37
CA ASP A 199 -6.32 13.49 -14.58
C ASP A 199 -5.79 12.78 -13.31
N PRO A 200 -5.56 13.50 -12.21
CA PRO A 200 -5.10 12.92 -10.96
C PRO A 200 -6.09 11.89 -10.40
N HIS A 201 -5.57 10.71 -10.06
CA HIS A 201 -6.38 9.57 -9.63
C HIS A 201 -6.61 9.59 -8.14
N LYS A 202 -7.86 9.79 -7.76
CA LYS A 202 -8.30 9.82 -6.36
C LYS A 202 -8.44 8.42 -5.81
N GLY A 203 -8.03 8.21 -4.57
CA GLY A 203 -8.18 6.92 -3.91
C GLY A 203 -7.64 6.92 -2.49
N VAL A 204 -7.62 5.72 -1.92
CA VAL A 204 -6.98 5.45 -0.63
C VAL A 204 -5.68 4.72 -0.91
N PHE A 205 -4.60 5.23 -0.35
CA PHE A 205 -3.25 4.68 -0.50
C PHE A 205 -2.75 4.16 0.83
N GLN A 206 -2.27 2.92 0.85
CA GLN A 206 -1.74 2.29 2.03
C GLN A 206 -0.21 2.42 2.03
N LEU A 207 0.34 3.07 3.04
CA LEU A 207 1.76 3.09 3.33
C LEU A 207 2.09 1.95 4.29
N ALA A 208 2.91 1.00 3.84
CA ALA A 208 3.42 -0.11 4.63
C ALA A 208 4.94 -0.04 4.74
N ARG A 209 5.49 -0.65 5.80
CA ARG A 209 6.94 -0.83 5.95
C ARG A 209 7.33 -2.15 5.30
N GLU A 210 8.32 -2.11 4.41
CA GLU A 210 8.93 -3.32 3.89
C GLU A 210 10.09 -3.75 4.78
N TYR A 211 10.16 -5.05 5.04
CA TYR A 211 11.26 -5.65 5.78
C TYR A 211 12.17 -6.37 4.80
N SER A 212 13.38 -5.84 4.61
CA SER A 212 14.42 -6.58 3.92
C SER A 212 14.87 -7.76 4.77
N ALA A 213 15.10 -8.91 4.13
CA ALA A 213 15.73 -10.06 4.78
C ALA A 213 17.19 -9.76 5.19
N VAL A 214 17.79 -8.70 4.63
CA VAL A 214 19.14 -8.25 4.93
C VAL A 214 19.07 -7.24 6.08
N LEU A 215 19.53 -7.66 7.27
CA LEU A 215 19.44 -6.92 8.54
C LEU A 215 20.14 -5.55 8.56
N GLU A 216 20.93 -5.20 7.55
CA GLU A 216 21.73 -3.96 7.50
C GLU A 216 21.15 -2.88 6.56
N VAL A 217 20.06 -3.18 5.84
CA VAL A 217 19.41 -2.20 4.97
C VAL A 217 18.36 -1.43 5.79
N GLU A 218 18.39 -0.10 5.70
CA GLU A 218 17.35 0.72 6.31
C GLU A 218 15.97 0.27 5.80
N PRO A 219 14.95 0.27 6.67
CA PRO A 219 13.61 -0.14 6.26
C PRO A 219 13.08 0.81 5.19
N SER A 220 12.75 0.27 4.01
CA SER A 220 12.01 0.97 2.99
C SER A 220 10.52 0.98 3.30
N PHE A 221 9.81 1.87 2.62
CA PHE A 221 8.36 1.94 2.66
C PHE A 221 7.81 1.67 1.27
N ARG A 222 6.57 1.20 1.27
CA ARG A 222 5.83 0.92 0.07
C ARG A 222 4.46 1.52 0.18
N LEU A 223 4.11 2.32 -0.82
CA LEU A 223 2.78 2.87 -0.98
C LEU A 223 2.02 2.06 -2.03
N THR A 224 0.88 1.50 -1.68
CA THR A 224 0.00 0.75 -2.59
C THR A 224 -1.37 1.38 -2.65
N ILE A 225 -2.15 1.04 -3.67
CA ILE A 225 -3.58 1.38 -3.70
C ILE A 225 -4.30 0.42 -2.74
N GLU A 226 -5.07 0.96 -1.79
CA GLU A 226 -5.85 0.15 -0.84
C GLU A 226 -7.19 -0.25 -1.45
N LEU A 227 -7.17 -1.28 -2.31
CA LEU A 227 -8.29 -1.71 -3.13
C LEU A 227 -9.59 -1.94 -2.33
N GLU A 228 -9.49 -2.50 -1.13
CA GLU A 228 -10.63 -2.78 -0.24
C GLU A 228 -11.32 -1.52 0.29
N ARG A 229 -10.63 -0.38 0.28
CA ARG A 229 -11.15 0.91 0.74
C ARG A 229 -11.49 1.87 -0.40
N LEU A 230 -11.41 1.42 -1.65
CA LEU A 230 -11.89 2.19 -2.78
C LEU A 230 -13.42 2.18 -2.86
N THR A 231 -13.99 3.31 -3.27
CA THR A 231 -15.36 3.35 -3.77
C THR A 231 -15.46 2.64 -5.12
N SER A 232 -16.67 2.22 -5.51
CA SER A 232 -16.89 1.58 -6.82
C SER A 232 -16.40 2.46 -7.98
N SER A 233 -16.63 3.77 -7.93
CA SER A 233 -16.20 4.71 -8.96
C SER A 233 -14.68 4.87 -9.04
N GLU A 234 -13.98 4.86 -7.90
CA GLU A 234 -12.51 4.95 -7.89
C GLU A 234 -11.90 3.66 -8.44
N ARG A 235 -12.46 2.50 -8.06
CA ARG A 235 -12.02 1.20 -8.58
C ARG A 235 -12.21 1.10 -10.09
N GLU A 236 -13.37 1.49 -10.61
CA GLU A 236 -13.63 1.55 -12.05
C GLU A 236 -12.63 2.46 -12.76
N LYS A 237 -12.37 3.64 -12.20
CA LYS A 237 -11.41 4.59 -12.75
C LYS A 237 -9.98 4.03 -12.79
N PHE A 238 -9.55 3.35 -11.73
CA PHE A 238 -8.24 2.69 -11.72
C PHE A 238 -8.15 1.57 -12.78
N LYS A 239 -9.22 0.82 -13.02
CA LYS A 239 -9.27 -0.21 -14.07
C LYS A 239 -9.20 0.38 -15.48
N GLU A 240 -9.96 1.44 -15.75
CA GLU A 240 -9.88 2.17 -17.03
C GLU A 240 -8.46 2.68 -17.29
N THR A 241 -7.80 3.18 -16.25
CA THR A 241 -6.43 3.69 -16.33
C THR A 241 -5.39 2.59 -16.49
N TRP A 242 -5.64 1.41 -15.94
CA TRP A 242 -4.81 0.22 -16.17
C TRP A 242 -4.91 -0.27 -17.61
N GLN A 243 -6.10 -0.22 -18.21
CA GLN A 243 -6.30 -0.51 -19.64
C GLN A 243 -5.61 0.53 -20.52
N ALA A 244 -5.69 1.82 -20.17
CA ALA A 244 -4.96 2.87 -20.88
C ALA A 244 -3.44 2.68 -20.80
N PHE A 245 -2.93 2.12 -19.70
CA PHE A 245 -1.52 1.74 -19.58
C PHE A 245 -1.16 0.59 -20.55
N ASP A 246 -2.00 -0.44 -20.67
CA ASP A 246 -1.82 -1.54 -21.64
C ASP A 246 -1.66 -1.01 -23.07
N GLU A 247 -2.56 -0.10 -23.47
CA GLU A 247 -2.51 0.55 -24.77
C GLU A 247 -1.25 1.41 -24.95
N ALA A 248 -0.77 2.04 -23.87
CA ALA A 248 0.41 2.88 -23.93
C ALA A 248 1.71 2.07 -24.05
N ILE A 249 1.80 0.90 -23.40
CA ILE A 249 2.96 0.01 -23.52
C ILE A 249 2.91 -0.88 -24.76
N ASN A 250 1.73 -1.11 -25.35
CA ASN A 250 1.54 -1.81 -26.61
C ASN A 250 0.61 -1.04 -27.58
N PRO A 251 1.09 0.07 -28.17
CA PRO A 251 0.24 0.93 -29.00
C PRO A 251 -0.20 0.29 -30.33
N PHE A 252 0.41 -0.82 -30.74
CA PHE A 252 0.10 -1.52 -31.99
C PHE A 252 -1.01 -2.57 -31.85
N LYS A 253 -1.43 -2.88 -30.61
CA LYS A 253 -2.48 -3.86 -30.31
C LYS A 253 -3.84 -3.54 -30.95
N THR A 254 -4.20 -2.26 -31.06
CA THR A 254 -5.54 -1.80 -31.49
C THR A 254 -5.56 -1.09 -32.85
N SER A 255 -4.39 -0.81 -33.45
CA SER A 255 -4.31 -0.23 -34.79
C SER A 255 -3.04 -0.64 -35.53
N PRO A 256 -3.13 -1.42 -36.62
CA PRO A 256 -1.98 -1.76 -37.46
C PRO A 256 -1.47 -0.57 -38.34
N LEU A 257 -1.84 0.67 -38.00
CA LEU A 257 -1.76 1.80 -38.92
C LEU A 257 -0.47 2.62 -38.73
N SER A 258 0.46 2.41 -39.67
CA SER A 258 1.35 3.45 -40.22
C SER A 258 2.32 4.14 -39.24
N ALA A 259 3.24 3.38 -38.62
CA ALA A 259 4.43 3.98 -38.02
C ALA A 259 5.56 4.10 -39.06
N GLU A 260 5.88 5.32 -39.50
CA GLU A 260 7.05 5.64 -40.35
C GLU A 260 8.39 5.23 -39.72
N LYS A 261 8.40 4.89 -38.43
CA LYS A 261 9.46 4.15 -37.74
C LYS A 261 8.83 3.11 -36.84
N ALA A 262 8.54 1.94 -37.40
CA ALA A 262 8.06 0.80 -36.64
C ALA A 262 9.00 0.53 -35.46
N ALA A 263 8.43 0.35 -34.27
CA ALA A 263 9.11 -0.34 -33.19
C ALA A 263 9.69 -1.65 -33.74
N PRO A 264 10.80 -2.17 -33.18
CA PRO A 264 11.23 -3.51 -33.53
C PRO A 264 10.06 -4.50 -33.34
N VAL A 265 9.57 -5.08 -34.44
CA VAL A 265 8.47 -6.07 -34.45
C VAL A 265 8.75 -7.26 -33.50
N TRP A 266 10.02 -7.46 -33.16
CA TRP A 266 10.47 -8.55 -32.32
C TRP A 266 10.33 -8.33 -30.82
N VAL A 267 9.85 -7.18 -30.35
CA VAL A 267 9.64 -6.90 -28.91
C VAL A 267 8.29 -6.27 -28.64
N THR A 268 7.52 -6.90 -27.75
CA THR A 268 6.26 -6.36 -27.22
C THR A 268 6.26 -6.41 -25.71
N LEU A 269 5.75 -5.36 -25.05
CA LEU A 269 5.40 -5.40 -23.63
C LEU A 269 3.90 -5.55 -23.49
N GLU A 270 3.45 -6.44 -22.63
CA GLU A 270 2.03 -6.67 -22.40
C GLU A 270 1.74 -6.77 -20.92
N LEU A 271 0.59 -6.24 -20.49
CA LEU A 271 0.05 -6.55 -19.18
C LEU A 271 -0.34 -8.02 -19.10
N THR A 272 0.00 -8.67 -17.99
CA THR A 272 -0.39 -10.07 -17.76
C THR A 272 -1.90 -10.20 -17.58
N ASP A 273 -2.54 -9.24 -16.90
CA ASP A 273 -3.99 -9.12 -16.78
C ASP A 273 -4.42 -7.64 -16.82
N PRO A 274 -4.94 -7.16 -17.98
CA PRO A 274 -5.38 -5.77 -18.13
C PRO A 274 -6.79 -5.53 -17.57
N LEU A 275 -7.53 -6.56 -17.16
CA LEU A 275 -8.90 -6.43 -16.63
C LEU A 275 -8.96 -6.51 -15.09
N ASP A 276 -7.89 -6.95 -14.47
CA ASP A 276 -7.74 -7.02 -13.02
C ASP A 276 -7.42 -5.65 -12.39
N ASP A 277 -7.37 -5.59 -11.06
CA ASP A 277 -6.94 -4.39 -10.34
C ASP A 277 -5.46 -4.06 -10.65
N PRO A 278 -5.07 -2.76 -10.66
CA PRO A 278 -3.71 -2.35 -11.01
C PRO A 278 -2.68 -2.97 -10.07
N ARG A 279 -1.66 -3.60 -10.66
CA ARG A 279 -0.55 -4.22 -9.93
C ARG A 279 0.66 -3.29 -9.90
N LEU A 280 0.50 -2.14 -9.25
CA LEU A 280 1.50 -1.08 -9.12
C LEU A 280 1.68 -0.63 -7.68
N PHE A 281 2.84 -0.05 -7.38
CA PHE A 281 3.17 0.51 -6.08
C PHE A 281 4.25 1.59 -6.21
N TRP A 282 4.40 2.43 -5.20
CA TRP A 282 5.53 3.36 -5.10
C TRP A 282 6.49 2.85 -4.04
N GLU A 283 7.74 2.63 -4.45
CA GLU A 283 8.85 2.35 -3.55
C GLU A 283 9.39 3.65 -2.97
N ILE A 284 9.57 3.69 -1.66
CA ILE A 284 10.05 4.84 -0.91
C ILE A 284 11.24 4.36 -0.08
N GLU A 285 12.46 4.60 -0.56
CA GLU A 285 13.68 4.19 0.15
C GLU A 285 13.80 4.88 1.51
N SER A 286 13.41 6.14 1.59
CA SER A 286 13.39 6.95 2.81
C SER A 286 12.32 8.05 2.75
N TRP A 287 11.97 8.63 3.89
CA TRP A 287 11.02 9.77 3.95
C TRP A 287 11.48 11.02 3.17
N THR A 288 12.75 11.06 2.74
CA THR A 288 13.34 12.16 1.97
C THR A 288 13.56 11.83 0.49
N SER A 289 13.39 10.57 0.09
CA SER A 289 13.54 10.16 -1.32
C SER A 289 12.24 10.37 -2.08
N GLU A 290 12.35 10.76 -3.35
CA GLU A 290 11.20 10.79 -4.25
C GLU A 290 10.66 9.36 -4.46
N PRO A 291 9.35 9.13 -4.29
CA PRO A 291 8.77 7.82 -4.50
C PRO A 291 8.94 7.35 -5.95
N GLN A 292 9.41 6.12 -6.13
CA GLN A 292 9.58 5.52 -7.44
C GLN A 292 8.39 4.62 -7.78
N LEU A 293 7.64 4.96 -8.83
CA LEU A 293 6.55 4.11 -9.32
C LEU A 293 7.11 2.83 -9.93
N LYS A 294 6.67 1.69 -9.40
CA LYS A 294 7.03 0.35 -9.83
C LYS A 294 5.80 -0.51 -10.10
N LEU A 295 6.01 -1.57 -10.86
CA LEU A 295 5.02 -2.62 -11.07
C LEU A 295 5.36 -3.85 -10.25
N GLU A 296 4.33 -4.56 -9.79
CA GLU A 296 4.52 -5.86 -9.14
C GLU A 296 5.25 -6.83 -10.06
N PRO A 297 5.98 -7.81 -9.49
CA PRO A 297 6.46 -8.96 -10.25
C PRO A 297 5.32 -9.60 -11.06
N ASP A 298 5.62 -9.92 -12.32
CA ASP A 298 4.67 -10.49 -13.29
C ASP A 298 3.48 -9.59 -13.68
N ALA A 299 3.45 -8.30 -13.31
CA ALA A 299 2.43 -7.37 -13.81
C ALA A 299 2.54 -7.14 -15.33
N VAL A 300 3.78 -7.12 -15.83
CA VAL A 300 4.13 -6.98 -17.25
C VAL A 300 4.99 -8.15 -17.70
N SER A 301 4.76 -8.60 -18.92
CA SER A 301 5.59 -9.57 -19.62
C SER A 301 6.26 -8.94 -20.82
N LEU A 302 7.53 -9.31 -21.06
CA LEU A 302 8.23 -9.01 -22.30
C LEU A 302 8.09 -10.19 -23.25
N ILE A 303 7.55 -9.94 -24.43
CA ILE A 303 7.42 -10.92 -25.51
C ILE A 303 8.49 -10.62 -26.56
N LEU A 304 9.29 -11.64 -26.86
CA LEU A 304 10.27 -11.64 -27.93
C LEU A 304 9.74 -12.54 -29.04
N SER A 305 9.59 -12.01 -30.25
CA SER A 305 8.93 -12.74 -31.33
C SER A 305 9.58 -12.46 -32.69
N ASP A 306 9.38 -13.31 -33.69
CA ASP A 306 9.79 -13.02 -35.07
C ASP A 306 8.72 -12.24 -35.85
N GLN A 307 7.48 -12.23 -35.36
CA GLN A 307 6.34 -11.45 -35.86
C GLN A 307 5.58 -10.78 -34.70
N HIS A 308 4.72 -9.81 -34.98
CA HIS A 308 3.87 -9.25 -33.93
C HIS A 308 2.91 -10.32 -33.40
N PRO A 309 2.72 -10.49 -32.07
CA PRO A 309 1.86 -11.55 -31.50
C PRO A 309 0.41 -11.53 -32.01
N ASP A 310 -0.10 -10.33 -32.31
CA ASP A 310 -1.47 -10.11 -32.81
C ASP A 310 -1.59 -10.12 -34.35
N ASP A 311 -0.53 -10.41 -35.12
CA ASP A 311 -0.63 -10.53 -36.58
C ASP A 311 -1.24 -11.89 -36.99
N GLU A 312 -2.56 -11.90 -37.22
CA GLU A 312 -3.28 -13.09 -37.65
C GLU A 312 -2.90 -13.57 -39.06
N GLU A 313 -2.41 -12.67 -39.93
CA GLU A 313 -2.02 -13.00 -41.31
C GLU A 313 -0.63 -13.64 -41.36
N ASN A 314 0.28 -13.22 -40.47
CA ASN A 314 1.65 -13.73 -40.35
C ASN A 314 1.93 -14.14 -38.89
N PRO A 315 1.42 -15.30 -38.45
CA PRO A 315 1.62 -15.73 -37.06
C PRO A 315 3.10 -15.95 -36.76
N ALA A 316 3.49 -15.62 -35.54
CA ALA A 316 4.85 -15.83 -35.04
C ALA A 316 5.26 -17.30 -35.13
N SER A 317 6.44 -17.56 -35.70
CA SER A 317 7.04 -18.90 -35.74
C SER A 317 7.92 -19.18 -34.53
N SER A 318 8.34 -18.14 -33.80
CA SER A 318 9.14 -18.23 -32.59
C SER A 318 8.69 -17.19 -31.58
N LEU A 319 8.33 -17.64 -30.37
CA LEU A 319 7.89 -16.77 -29.28
C LEU A 319 8.61 -17.11 -27.98
N GLY A 320 9.21 -16.10 -27.37
CA GLY A 320 9.79 -16.17 -26.03
C GLY A 320 9.09 -15.18 -25.11
N ARG A 321 8.67 -15.64 -23.92
CA ARG A 321 8.09 -14.78 -22.89
C ARG A 321 9.06 -14.67 -21.72
N VAL A 322 9.33 -13.44 -21.28
CA VAL A 322 10.20 -13.14 -20.15
C VAL A 322 9.37 -12.44 -19.08
N SER A 323 9.28 -13.06 -17.90
CA SER A 323 8.75 -12.41 -16.70
C SER A 323 9.74 -11.35 -16.21
N LEU A 324 9.21 -10.17 -15.92
CA LEU A 324 9.99 -9.04 -15.40
C LEU A 324 9.83 -8.99 -13.89
N SER A 325 10.95 -8.83 -13.18
CA SER A 325 10.99 -8.82 -11.72
C SER A 325 11.11 -7.42 -11.12
N ASP A 326 11.70 -6.47 -11.85
CA ASP A 326 11.80 -5.07 -11.43
C ASP A 326 11.50 -4.14 -12.62
N VAL A 327 10.32 -3.52 -12.58
CA VAL A 327 9.85 -2.60 -13.63
C VAL A 327 9.57 -1.27 -12.98
N SER A 328 10.33 -0.26 -13.40
CA SER A 328 10.22 1.10 -12.91
C SER A 328 9.63 2.02 -13.98
N LEU A 329 8.67 2.85 -13.59
CA LEU A 329 7.97 3.77 -14.47
C LEU A 329 8.37 5.20 -14.13
N ASN A 330 8.89 5.93 -15.12
CA ASN A 330 9.28 7.32 -14.97
C ASN A 330 8.55 8.19 -15.99
N LYS A 331 8.25 9.43 -15.57
CA LYS A 331 7.75 10.50 -16.45
C LYS A 331 8.95 11.20 -17.08
N ASP A 332 8.97 11.34 -18.41
CA ASP A 332 10.01 12.09 -19.13
C ASP A 332 9.35 13.10 -20.07
N ASN A 333 9.25 14.37 -19.65
CA ASN A 333 8.67 15.47 -20.43
C ASN A 333 7.26 15.19 -21.00
N GLY A 334 6.40 14.52 -20.21
CA GLY A 334 5.04 14.11 -20.63
C GLY A 334 4.97 12.76 -21.35
N ASN A 335 6.09 12.05 -21.48
CA ASN A 335 6.17 10.71 -22.05
C ASN A 335 6.32 9.64 -20.98
N ILE A 336 5.93 8.42 -21.32
CA ILE A 336 6.09 7.25 -20.46
C ILE A 336 7.42 6.59 -20.78
N LYS A 337 8.32 6.59 -19.80
CA LYS A 337 9.59 5.88 -19.88
C LYS A 337 9.55 4.68 -18.94
N VAL A 338 9.50 3.48 -19.53
CA VAL A 338 9.46 2.21 -18.80
C VAL A 338 10.87 1.65 -18.71
N SER A 339 11.53 1.85 -17.57
CA SER A 339 12.86 1.27 -17.34
C SER A 339 12.68 -0.14 -16.76
N ILE A 340 13.27 -1.15 -17.40
CA ILE A 340 13.04 -2.55 -17.08
C ILE A 340 14.37 -3.22 -16.73
N GLU A 341 14.50 -3.69 -15.49
CA GLU A 341 15.56 -4.62 -15.14
C GLU A 341 14.96 -6.02 -15.09
N ALA A 342 15.39 -6.91 -16.00
CA ALA A 342 14.86 -8.27 -16.06
C ALA A 342 15.90 -9.29 -15.66
N GLY A 343 15.65 -10.02 -14.58
CA GLY A 343 16.33 -11.28 -14.28
C GLY A 343 16.36 -11.60 -12.79
N LEU A 344 16.38 -12.90 -12.49
CA LEU A 344 16.14 -13.46 -11.15
C LEU A 344 17.30 -13.24 -10.13
N SER A 345 18.38 -12.56 -10.51
CA SER A 345 19.52 -12.26 -9.62
C SER A 345 20.36 -11.10 -10.16
N GLN A 346 20.91 -10.25 -9.29
CA GLN A 346 21.79 -9.13 -9.68
C GLN A 346 22.97 -9.55 -10.58
N GLU A 347 23.44 -10.80 -10.49
CA GLU A 347 24.53 -11.32 -11.34
C GLU A 347 24.07 -11.77 -12.74
N ASN A 348 22.77 -12.09 -12.92
CA ASN A 348 22.19 -12.59 -14.18
C ASN A 348 21.10 -11.70 -14.77
N ALA A 349 20.84 -10.52 -14.20
CA ALA A 349 19.87 -9.57 -14.75
C ALA A 349 20.33 -9.08 -16.14
N GLY A 350 19.49 -9.31 -17.13
CA GLY A 350 19.51 -8.53 -18.35
C GLY A 350 18.98 -7.12 -18.06
N GLN A 351 19.58 -6.14 -18.71
CA GLN A 351 19.13 -4.74 -18.60
C GLN A 351 18.49 -4.35 -19.93
N PHE A 352 17.26 -3.86 -19.82
CA PHE A 352 16.43 -3.49 -20.95
C PHE A 352 15.87 -2.10 -20.69
N GLN A 353 15.73 -1.30 -21.73
CA GLN A 353 15.04 -0.03 -21.61
C GLN A 353 13.98 0.05 -22.67
N TYR A 354 12.74 0.29 -22.25
CA TYR A 354 11.62 0.53 -23.13
C TYR A 354 11.16 1.98 -22.98
N SER A 355 10.88 2.66 -24.09
CA SER A 355 10.23 3.96 -24.04
C SER A 355 9.07 3.97 -25.01
N ALA A 356 7.91 4.41 -24.57
CA ALA A 356 6.78 4.71 -25.43
C ALA A 356 6.41 6.18 -25.26
N THR A 357 6.59 6.94 -26.34
CA THR A 357 6.38 8.39 -26.39
C THR A 357 5.20 8.68 -27.30
N LYS A 358 4.13 9.27 -26.77
CA LYS A 358 2.99 9.70 -27.57
C LYS A 358 3.34 11.02 -28.26
N LYS A 359 3.45 11.04 -29.59
CA LYS A 359 3.81 12.26 -30.36
C LYS A 359 2.61 13.13 -30.67
N ASP A 360 1.46 12.52 -30.95
CA ASP A 360 0.19 13.17 -31.18
C ASP A 360 -0.97 12.21 -30.84
N THR A 361 -2.21 12.57 -31.17
CA THR A 361 -3.40 11.77 -30.82
C THR A 361 -3.33 10.33 -31.33
N ASN A 362 -2.61 10.08 -32.44
CA ASN A 362 -2.64 8.82 -33.18
C ASN A 362 -1.27 8.18 -33.43
N SER A 363 -0.17 8.75 -32.92
CA SER A 363 1.18 8.21 -33.15
C SER A 363 2.00 8.07 -31.88
N TRP A 364 2.68 6.93 -31.80
CA TRP A 364 3.63 6.58 -30.76
C TRP A 364 5.01 6.38 -31.35
N GLU A 365 6.03 6.92 -30.68
CA GLU A 365 7.42 6.57 -30.90
C GLU A 365 7.86 5.60 -29.81
N VAL A 366 8.17 4.38 -30.23
CA VAL A 366 8.62 3.31 -29.34
C VAL A 366 10.10 3.06 -29.57
N SER A 367 10.86 2.95 -28.49
CA SER A 367 12.26 2.54 -28.54
C SER A 367 12.52 1.41 -27.55
N PHE A 368 13.39 0.49 -27.95
CA PHE A 368 13.85 -0.59 -27.09
C PHE A 368 15.36 -0.70 -27.18
N VAL A 369 16.02 -0.69 -26.02
CA VAL A 369 17.46 -0.87 -25.91
C VAL A 369 17.71 -2.14 -25.10
N LEU A 370 18.44 -3.06 -25.71
CA LEU A 370 18.94 -4.26 -25.07
C LEU A 370 20.45 -4.13 -24.85
N SER A 371 20.90 -4.01 -23.60
CA SER A 371 22.34 -3.95 -23.29
C SER A 371 22.92 -5.33 -22.95
N LYS A 372 22.13 -6.21 -22.34
CA LYS A 372 22.55 -7.56 -21.93
C LYS A 372 21.33 -8.48 -21.87
N LEU A 373 21.35 -9.57 -22.64
CA LEU A 373 20.37 -10.66 -22.55
C LEU A 373 21.14 -11.96 -22.32
N LYS A 374 20.81 -12.67 -21.24
CA LYS A 374 21.29 -14.03 -21.02
C LYS A 374 20.10 -14.97 -21.13
N LEU A 375 19.89 -15.52 -22.32
CA LEU A 375 18.87 -16.53 -22.55
C LEU A 375 19.26 -17.79 -21.78
N ALA A 376 18.35 -18.29 -20.94
CA ALA A 376 18.50 -19.62 -20.38
C ALA A 376 18.31 -20.64 -21.50
N PHE A 377 19.22 -21.59 -21.58
CA PHE A 377 19.14 -22.71 -22.52
C PHE A 377 17.97 -23.61 -22.09
N ASP A 378 17.01 -23.89 -22.97
CA ASP A 378 16.02 -24.95 -22.73
C ASP A 378 16.70 -26.30 -23.09
N PRO A 379 17.04 -27.15 -22.10
CA PRO A 379 17.75 -28.40 -22.34
C PRO A 379 16.88 -29.44 -23.08
N VAL A 380 15.59 -29.18 -23.30
CA VAL A 380 14.65 -30.06 -23.99
C VAL A 380 14.45 -29.64 -25.46
N GLN A 381 14.24 -28.35 -25.73
CA GLN A 381 13.95 -27.88 -27.08
C GLN A 381 15.16 -27.86 -28.01
N THR A 382 16.36 -27.50 -27.51
CA THR A 382 17.54 -27.39 -28.38
C THR A 382 18.04 -28.73 -28.95
N PRO A 383 18.06 -29.84 -28.19
CA PRO A 383 18.37 -31.16 -28.74
C PRO A 383 17.31 -31.69 -29.72
N GLN A 384 16.05 -31.28 -29.59
CA GLN A 384 14.99 -31.65 -30.54
C GLN A 384 15.23 -30.97 -31.91
N LEU A 385 15.51 -29.67 -31.93
CA LEU A 385 15.84 -28.94 -33.15
C LEU A 385 17.12 -29.45 -33.85
N LEU A 386 18.13 -29.87 -33.09
CA LEU A 386 19.37 -30.46 -33.62
C LEU A 386 19.22 -31.91 -34.10
N ARG A 387 18.11 -32.59 -33.78
CA ARG A 387 17.79 -33.94 -34.28
C ARG A 387 16.99 -33.93 -35.57
N ASP A 388 16.29 -32.83 -35.85
CA ASP A 388 15.46 -32.64 -37.04
C ASP A 388 16.20 -31.89 -38.17
N THR A 389 17.51 -31.67 -38.03
CA THR A 389 18.46 -31.22 -39.06
C THR A 389 19.48 -32.32 -39.36
#